data_AF-N8ZVW2-F1
#
_entry.id   AF-N8ZVW2-F1
#
_cell.length_a   1.000
_cell.length_b   1.000
_cell.length_c   1.000
_cell.angle_alpha   90.00
_cell.angle_beta   90.00
_cell.angle_gamma   90.00
#
_symmetry.space_group_name_H-M   'P 1'
#
loop_
_entity.id
_entity.type
_entity.pdbx_description
1 polymer ?
#
loop_
_entity_poly.entity_id
_entity_poly.type
_entity_poly.pdbx_seq_one_letter_code
_entity_poly.pdbx_strand_id
1 'polypeptide(L)'
;MSLNKIEYAKKLIKFSKNVEAAEILRNIIEETDDILLKQNAIETLLLDIELKKENLVIERIEPLIKLAEKIPSFPLELIEKVKNKINDREIIYPKKNLFTQDFYNIYDFFQKNFLDKHIQPKLRNDFLEINFRLALKTAHDQNIDEPYESWNDLRSSISKEVYNIVYKENLDLEDFENKVDKLNSTLEKKLEGHTKIFYYFLDDMESDIHLILMAIYVGYSEKLINLLLESYKSNYLPCGWKGEYPLGSLCVINGMLDFKKQEF
;
A
#
# COMPACT_ATOMS: atom_id res chain seq x y z
N MET A 1 5.38 -6.78 46.40
CA MET A 1 4.68 -8.06 46.14
C MET A 1 3.84 -7.91 44.87
N SER A 2 4.43 -8.25 43.72
CA SER A 2 3.83 -8.14 42.37
C SER A 2 3.83 -9.47 41.61
N LEU A 3 4.32 -10.56 42.24
CA LEU A 3 4.34 -11.93 41.70
C LEU A 3 2.96 -12.42 41.20
N ASN A 4 1.86 -11.92 41.78
CA ASN A 4 0.50 -12.32 41.41
C ASN A 4 0.19 -12.05 39.91
N LYS A 5 0.67 -10.94 39.34
CA LYS A 5 0.39 -10.62 37.92
C LYS A 5 1.12 -11.55 36.94
N ILE A 6 2.37 -11.94 37.25
CA ILE A 6 3.13 -12.88 36.42
C ILE A 6 2.54 -14.29 36.51
N GLU A 7 2.19 -14.74 37.72
CA GLU A 7 1.53 -16.03 37.89
C GLU A 7 0.17 -16.07 37.18
N TYR A 8 -0.56 -14.96 37.20
CA TYR A 8 -1.80 -14.83 36.46
C TYR A 8 -1.58 -14.91 34.94
N ALA A 9 -0.59 -14.19 34.39
CA ALA A 9 -0.20 -14.31 32.98
C ALA A 9 0.19 -15.75 32.61
N LYS A 10 0.95 -16.46 33.45
CA LYS A 10 1.29 -17.87 33.25
C LYS A 10 0.06 -18.79 33.24
N LYS A 11 -0.94 -18.52 34.09
CA LYS A 11 -2.22 -19.23 34.05
C LYS A 11 -2.95 -18.97 32.73
N LEU A 12 -3.00 -17.72 32.25
CA LEU A 12 -3.63 -17.37 30.98
C LEU A 12 -2.95 -18.10 29.80
N ILE A 13 -1.62 -18.17 29.78
CA ILE A 13 -0.86 -18.94 28.77
C ILE A 13 -1.27 -20.42 28.80
N LYS A 14 -1.41 -21.02 29.99
CA LYS A 14 -1.86 -22.42 30.13
C LYS A 14 -3.26 -22.66 29.55
N PHE A 15 -4.13 -21.65 29.55
CA PHE A 15 -5.46 -21.68 28.94
C PHE A 15 -5.49 -21.13 27.50
N SER A 16 -4.33 -21.05 26.83
CA SER A 16 -4.18 -20.56 25.45
C SER A 16 -4.62 -19.10 25.24
N LYS A 17 -4.71 -18.30 26.30
CA LYS A 17 -5.05 -16.87 26.24
C LYS A 17 -3.81 -16.00 26.08
N ASN A 18 -3.07 -16.25 25.00
CA ASN A 18 -1.74 -15.67 24.80
C ASN A 18 -1.74 -14.15 24.56
N VAL A 19 -2.78 -13.60 23.96
CA VAL A 19 -2.90 -12.14 23.71
C VAL A 19 -3.05 -11.38 25.03
N GLU A 20 -4.02 -11.80 25.85
CA GLU A 20 -4.28 -11.21 27.17
C GLU A 20 -3.07 -11.35 28.10
N ALA A 21 -2.41 -12.52 28.09
CA ALA A 21 -1.17 -12.73 28.84
C ALA A 21 -0.04 -11.79 28.39
N ALA A 22 0.15 -11.61 27.08
CA ALA A 22 1.19 -10.76 26.54
C ALA A 22 0.98 -9.29 26.92
N GLU A 23 -0.26 -8.79 26.90
CA GLU A 23 -0.59 -7.44 27.31
C GLU A 23 -0.23 -7.18 28.78
N ILE A 24 -0.60 -8.09 29.68
CA ILE A 24 -0.25 -8.00 31.10
C ILE A 24 1.27 -7.97 31.28
N LEU A 25 2.01 -8.83 30.58
CA LEU A 25 3.47 -8.90 30.68
C LEU A 25 4.13 -7.61 30.15
N ARG A 26 3.63 -7.03 29.06
CA ARG A 26 4.13 -5.74 28.54
C ARG A 26 3.90 -4.60 29.52
N ASN A 27 2.71 -4.51 30.11
CA ASN A 27 2.43 -3.47 31.10
C ASN A 27 3.37 -3.59 32.31
N ILE A 28 3.68 -4.83 32.75
CA ILE A 28 4.69 -5.03 33.80
C ILE A 28 6.06 -4.50 33.36
N ILE A 29 6.50 -4.77 32.13
CA ILE A 29 7.78 -4.32 31.60
C ILE A 29 7.84 -2.78 31.53
N GLU A 30 6.74 -2.11 31.18
CA GLU A 30 6.72 -0.66 31.05
C GLU A 30 6.58 0.05 32.40
N GLU A 31 5.75 -0.45 33.30
CA GLU A 31 5.33 0.25 34.52
C GLU A 31 6.21 -0.04 35.75
N THR A 32 7.01 -1.11 35.73
CA THR A 32 7.74 -1.53 36.93
C THR A 32 9.21 -1.12 36.93
N ASP A 33 9.66 -0.64 38.10
CA ASP A 33 11.09 -0.44 38.43
C ASP A 33 11.72 -1.68 39.09
N ASP A 34 10.91 -2.69 39.44
CA ASP A 34 11.41 -3.95 40.01
C ASP A 34 12.10 -4.78 38.93
N ILE A 35 13.43 -4.83 39.00
CA ILE A 35 14.30 -5.52 38.04
C ILE A 35 13.94 -7.00 37.93
N LEU A 36 13.66 -7.67 39.05
CA LEU A 36 13.35 -9.10 39.07
C LEU A 36 11.99 -9.37 38.43
N LEU A 37 11.01 -8.50 38.69
CA LEU A 37 9.69 -8.60 38.07
C LEU A 37 9.76 -8.37 36.56
N LYS A 38 10.50 -7.33 36.13
CA LYS A 38 10.74 -7.01 34.71
C LYS A 38 11.46 -8.14 34.00
N GLN A 39 12.48 -8.73 34.62
CA GLN A 39 13.20 -9.91 34.11
C GLN A 39 12.25 -11.09 33.89
N ASN A 40 11.46 -11.45 34.91
CA ASN A 40 10.51 -12.56 34.81
C ASN A 40 9.44 -12.33 33.72
N ALA A 41 9.00 -11.07 33.55
CA ALA A 41 8.03 -10.72 32.53
C ALA A 41 8.60 -10.85 31.12
N ILE A 42 9.82 -10.33 30.88
CA ILE A 42 10.54 -10.48 29.60
C ILE A 42 10.77 -11.95 29.28
N GLU A 43 11.25 -12.73 30.25
CA GLU A 43 11.52 -14.17 30.08
C GLU A 43 10.25 -14.93 29.69
N THR A 44 9.15 -14.71 30.42
CA THR A 44 7.87 -15.37 30.14
C THR A 44 7.35 -14.96 28.75
N LEU A 45 7.43 -13.68 28.39
CA LEU A 45 6.97 -13.19 27.10
C LEU A 45 7.80 -13.78 25.94
N LEU A 46 9.13 -13.86 26.08
CA LEU A 46 10.02 -14.44 25.08
C LEU A 46 9.81 -15.96 24.95
N LEU A 47 9.95 -16.71 26.05
CA LEU A 47 10.03 -18.17 26.01
C LEU A 47 8.67 -18.85 25.91
N ASP A 48 7.67 -18.32 26.60
CA ASP A 48 6.36 -18.97 26.72
C ASP A 48 5.34 -18.46 25.70
N ILE A 49 5.58 -17.30 25.09
CA ILE A 49 4.67 -16.73 24.08
C ILE A 49 5.36 -16.61 22.72
N GLU A 50 6.37 -15.75 22.57
CA GLU A 50 6.88 -15.40 21.24
C GLU A 50 7.62 -16.57 20.56
N LEU A 51 8.51 -17.27 21.27
CA LEU A 51 9.26 -18.40 20.71
C LEU A 51 8.47 -19.71 20.57
N LYS A 52 7.25 -19.79 21.09
CA LYS A 52 6.36 -20.93 20.89
C LYS A 52 5.50 -20.81 19.63
N LYS A 53 5.46 -19.63 19.01
CA LYS A 53 4.77 -19.45 17.72
C LYS A 53 5.50 -20.22 16.62
N GLU A 54 4.72 -20.71 15.67
CA GLU A 54 5.23 -21.40 14.47
C GLU A 54 6.14 -20.45 13.68
N ASN A 55 5.64 -19.23 13.45
CA ASN A 55 6.36 -18.14 12.82
C ASN A 55 6.82 -17.11 13.85
N LEU A 56 8.11 -16.73 13.79
CA LEU A 56 8.69 -15.72 14.68
C LEU A 56 8.46 -14.32 14.10
N VAL A 57 8.01 -13.38 14.93
CA VAL A 57 7.79 -11.97 14.56
C VAL A 57 8.90 -11.14 15.19
N ILE A 58 9.90 -10.74 14.39
CA ILE A 58 11.15 -10.17 14.91
C ILE A 58 10.95 -8.84 15.65
N GLU A 59 10.01 -8.01 15.22
CA GLU A 59 9.65 -6.72 15.82
C GLU A 59 9.08 -6.88 17.22
N ARG A 60 8.57 -8.06 17.58
CA ARG A 60 8.13 -8.37 18.94
C ARG A 60 9.26 -8.93 19.79
N ILE A 61 10.25 -9.57 19.18
CA ILE A 61 11.31 -10.31 19.87
C ILE A 61 12.55 -9.42 20.09
N GLU A 62 12.99 -8.67 19.09
CA GLU A 62 14.17 -7.80 19.16
C GLU A 62 14.12 -6.77 20.29
N PRO A 63 13.00 -6.03 20.49
CA PRO A 63 12.92 -5.09 21.60
C PRO A 63 13.07 -5.77 22.96
N LEU A 64 12.52 -6.98 23.10
CA LEU A 64 12.62 -7.76 24.34
C LEU A 64 14.06 -8.25 24.58
N ILE A 65 14.79 -8.66 23.53
CA ILE A 65 16.22 -8.99 23.62
C ILE A 65 17.03 -7.76 24.04
N LYS A 66 16.82 -6.62 23.40
CA LYS A 66 17.51 -5.36 23.73
C LYS A 66 17.23 -4.91 25.17
N LEU A 67 16.02 -5.17 25.68
CA LEU A 67 15.68 -4.91 27.08
C LEU A 67 16.35 -5.91 28.03
N ALA A 68 16.36 -7.20 27.67
CA ALA A 68 17.03 -8.24 28.45
C ALA A 68 18.54 -7.98 28.59
N GLU A 69 19.22 -7.59 27.50
CA GLU A 69 20.66 -7.27 27.48
C GLU A 69 21.02 -6.07 28.37
N LYS A 70 20.07 -5.18 28.64
CA LYS A 70 20.26 -4.02 29.53
C LYS A 70 20.11 -4.36 31.01
N ILE A 71 19.59 -5.54 31.35
CA ILE A 71 19.40 -5.98 32.73
C ILE A 71 20.64 -6.78 33.17
N PRO A 72 21.47 -6.28 34.11
CA PRO A 72 22.74 -6.92 34.45
C PRO A 72 22.63 -8.37 34.97
N SER A 73 21.49 -8.73 35.57
CA SER A 73 21.20 -10.04 36.12
C SER A 73 20.46 -10.98 35.16
N PHE A 74 20.24 -10.56 33.91
CA PHE A 74 19.51 -11.39 32.96
C PHE A 74 20.39 -12.57 32.49
N PRO A 75 19.87 -13.81 32.44
CA PRO A 75 20.69 -14.96 32.09
C PRO A 75 21.15 -14.89 30.62
N LEU A 76 22.45 -14.76 30.41
CA LEU A 76 23.06 -14.66 29.08
C LEU A 76 22.75 -15.89 28.21
N GLU A 77 22.77 -17.09 28.81
CA GLU A 77 22.42 -18.35 28.13
C GLU A 77 21.02 -18.31 27.51
N LEU A 78 20.09 -17.58 28.13
CA LEU A 78 18.72 -17.45 27.66
C LEU A 78 18.63 -16.52 26.45
N ILE A 79 19.40 -15.42 26.46
CA ILE A 79 19.55 -14.53 25.30
C ILE A 79 20.17 -15.28 24.12
N GLU A 80 21.22 -16.06 24.36
CA GLU A 80 21.85 -16.90 23.33
C GLU A 80 20.87 -17.95 22.78
N LYS A 81 20.11 -18.61 23.65
CA LYS A 81 19.07 -19.57 23.25
C LYS A 81 17.99 -18.93 22.36
N VAL A 82 17.58 -17.70 22.67
CA VAL A 82 16.62 -16.93 21.85
C VAL A 82 17.26 -16.61 20.49
N LYS A 83 18.49 -16.09 20.46
CA LYS A 83 19.22 -15.74 19.23
C LYS A 83 19.44 -16.96 18.32
N ASN A 84 19.84 -18.10 18.88
CA ASN A 84 20.01 -19.34 18.12
C ASN A 84 18.68 -19.82 17.51
N LYS A 85 17.59 -19.77 18.29
CA LYS A 85 16.25 -20.11 17.78
C LYS A 85 15.74 -19.18 16.67
N ILE A 86 16.17 -17.92 16.66
CA ILE A 86 15.86 -16.99 15.57
C ILE A 86 16.63 -17.39 14.31
N ASN A 87 17.90 -17.77 14.43
CA ASN A 87 18.72 -18.19 13.29
C ASN A 87 18.25 -19.52 12.66
N ASP A 88 17.67 -20.41 13.45
CA ASP A 88 17.21 -21.73 13.01
C ASP A 88 15.79 -21.73 12.41
N ARG A 89 15.09 -20.59 12.36
CA ARG A 89 13.71 -20.49 11.91
C ARG A 89 13.51 -19.42 10.84
N GLU A 90 12.52 -19.64 10.00
CA GLU A 90 12.09 -18.63 9.03
C GLU A 90 11.53 -17.42 9.79
N ILE A 91 12.17 -16.26 9.60
CA ILE A 91 11.80 -15.01 10.26
C ILE A 91 10.71 -14.35 9.40
N ILE A 92 9.54 -14.11 9.99
CA ILE A 92 8.49 -13.33 9.33
C ILE A 92 8.56 -11.90 9.83
N TYR A 93 8.93 -10.99 8.93
CA TYR A 93 8.67 -9.58 9.13
C TYR A 93 7.16 -9.36 8.90
N PRO A 94 6.40 -8.85 9.88
CA PRO A 94 5.03 -8.45 9.72
C PRO A 94 5.00 -7.42 8.61
N LYS A 95 4.25 -7.75 7.56
CA LYS A 95 4.08 -6.86 6.43
C LYS A 95 3.50 -5.53 6.92
N LYS A 96 4.09 -4.43 6.47
CA LYS A 96 3.62 -3.10 6.85
C LYS A 96 2.41 -2.72 6.00
N ASN A 97 1.41 -2.12 6.64
CA ASN A 97 0.32 -1.45 5.98
C ASN A 97 0.50 0.07 6.12
N LEU A 98 0.38 0.80 5.01
CA LEU A 98 0.67 2.22 4.92
C LEU A 98 -0.55 3.07 4.55
N PHE A 99 -1.78 2.61 4.80
CA PHE A 99 -2.96 3.43 4.53
C PHE A 99 -2.91 4.75 5.30
N THR A 100 -2.85 5.85 4.56
CA THR A 100 -2.87 7.23 5.07
C THR A 100 -4.23 7.87 4.86
N GLN A 101 -4.47 9.01 5.49
CA GLN A 101 -5.66 9.81 5.22
C GLN A 101 -5.71 10.26 3.74
N ASP A 102 -4.56 10.56 3.15
CA ASP A 102 -4.47 10.94 1.74
C ASP A 102 -4.90 9.80 0.80
N PHE A 103 -4.51 8.56 1.11
CA PHE A 103 -5.00 7.39 0.40
C PHE A 103 -6.53 7.35 0.41
N TYR A 104 -7.16 7.46 1.60
CA TYR A 104 -8.61 7.40 1.71
C TYR A 104 -9.30 8.58 1.03
N ASN A 105 -8.72 9.78 1.05
CA ASN A 105 -9.26 10.95 0.37
C ASN A 105 -9.31 10.73 -1.15
N ILE A 106 -8.26 10.16 -1.74
CA ILE A 106 -8.20 9.88 -3.19
C ILE A 106 -9.06 8.67 -3.56
N TYR A 107 -9.06 7.62 -2.74
CA TYR A 107 -9.95 6.48 -2.91
C TYR A 107 -11.42 6.91 -2.90
N ASP A 108 -11.84 7.71 -1.92
CA ASP A 108 -13.21 8.24 -1.82
C ASP A 108 -13.55 9.16 -2.99
N PHE A 109 -12.58 9.90 -3.53
CA PHE A 109 -12.78 10.68 -4.74
C PHE A 109 -13.21 9.77 -5.91
N PHE A 110 -12.45 8.72 -6.21
CA PHE A 110 -12.82 7.78 -7.28
C PHE A 110 -14.13 7.05 -7.00
N GLN A 111 -14.33 6.61 -5.76
CA GLN A 111 -15.53 5.86 -5.39
C GLN A 111 -16.81 6.69 -5.48
N LYS A 112 -16.79 7.94 -4.99
CA LYS A 112 -18.02 8.73 -4.71
C LYS A 112 -18.19 9.98 -5.58
N ASN A 113 -17.12 10.52 -6.16
CA ASN A 113 -17.15 11.83 -6.83
C ASN A 113 -16.80 11.75 -8.32
N PHE A 114 -15.96 10.79 -8.69
CA PHE A 114 -15.60 10.57 -10.09
C PHE A 114 -16.84 10.18 -10.89
N LEU A 115 -17.00 10.80 -12.07
CA LEU A 115 -18.15 10.71 -12.99
C LEU A 115 -19.46 11.38 -12.51
N ASP A 116 -19.62 11.63 -11.21
CA ASP A 116 -20.87 12.14 -10.62
C ASP A 116 -21.02 13.67 -10.75
N LYS A 117 -19.94 14.40 -11.02
CA LYS A 117 -19.97 15.85 -11.17
C LYS A 117 -19.93 16.26 -12.63
N HIS A 118 -20.91 17.07 -13.06
CA HIS A 118 -20.84 17.90 -14.27
C HIS A 118 -19.78 19.01 -14.11
N ILE A 119 -18.55 18.64 -13.77
CA ILE A 119 -17.40 19.53 -13.87
C ILE A 119 -17.20 19.74 -15.36
N GLN A 120 -17.35 20.99 -15.81
CA GLN A 120 -16.86 21.33 -17.14
C GLN A 120 -15.35 21.07 -17.13
N PRO A 121 -14.85 20.16 -17.98
CA PRO A 121 -13.43 19.86 -18.03
C PRO A 121 -12.68 21.16 -18.34
N LYS A 122 -11.75 21.53 -17.47
CA LYS A 122 -10.83 22.64 -17.72
C LYS A 122 -9.47 22.07 -18.05
N LEU A 123 -9.06 22.21 -19.31
CA LEU A 123 -7.76 21.75 -19.75
C LEU A 123 -6.66 22.52 -19.02
N ARG A 124 -5.71 21.80 -18.43
CA ARG A 124 -4.48 22.37 -17.88
C ARG A 124 -3.49 22.63 -19.01
N ASN A 125 -2.61 23.62 -18.84
CA ASN A 125 -1.57 23.94 -19.82
C ASN A 125 -0.60 22.77 -20.06
N ASP A 126 -0.45 21.88 -19.08
CA ASP A 126 0.44 20.71 -19.17
C ASP A 126 -0.21 19.51 -19.87
N PHE A 127 -1.48 19.65 -20.27
CA PHE A 127 -2.24 18.64 -20.99
C PHE A 127 -2.36 19.01 -22.47
N LEU A 128 -2.18 18.02 -23.33
CA LEU A 128 -2.48 18.11 -24.74
C LEU A 128 -3.77 17.34 -25.01
N GLU A 129 -4.87 18.05 -25.25
CA GLU A 129 -6.11 17.42 -25.67
C GLU A 129 -5.98 16.88 -27.10
N ILE A 130 -6.24 15.59 -27.29
CA ILE A 130 -6.16 14.89 -28.58
C ILE A 130 -7.51 14.28 -28.97
N ASN A 131 -7.68 14.01 -30.26
CA ASN A 131 -8.90 13.37 -30.77
C ASN A 131 -8.92 11.86 -30.50
N PHE A 132 -10.09 11.25 -30.61
CA PHE A 132 -10.30 9.83 -30.30
C PHE A 132 -9.41 8.89 -31.11
N ARG A 133 -9.25 9.15 -32.42
CA ARG A 133 -8.40 8.33 -33.28
C ARG A 133 -6.93 8.34 -32.85
N LEU A 134 -6.41 9.49 -32.43
CA LEU A 134 -5.05 9.58 -31.93
C LEU A 134 -4.94 8.93 -30.54
N ALA A 135 -5.94 9.08 -29.67
CA ALA A 135 -5.97 8.45 -28.36
C ALA A 135 -5.92 6.91 -28.45
N LEU A 136 -6.65 6.32 -29.40
CA LEU A 136 -6.59 4.88 -29.68
C LEU A 136 -5.17 4.42 -30.03
N LYS A 137 -4.49 5.17 -30.90
CA LYS A 137 -3.12 4.86 -31.30
C LYS A 137 -2.16 4.98 -30.12
N THR A 138 -2.21 6.10 -29.40
CA THR A 138 -1.21 6.39 -28.36
C THR A 138 -1.41 5.56 -27.10
N ALA A 139 -2.64 5.10 -26.83
CA ALA A 139 -2.93 4.24 -25.68
C ALA A 139 -2.59 2.77 -25.95
N HIS A 140 -2.85 2.25 -27.16
CA HIS A 140 -2.83 0.81 -27.44
C HIS A 140 -1.75 0.35 -28.42
N ASP A 141 -1.20 1.23 -29.25
CA ASP A 141 -0.21 0.86 -30.26
C ASP A 141 1.21 0.80 -29.66
N GLN A 142 1.98 -0.20 -30.08
CA GLN A 142 3.41 -0.32 -29.73
C GLN A 142 4.30 0.45 -30.71
N ASN A 143 3.79 0.76 -31.90
CA ASN A 143 4.52 1.48 -32.95
C ASN A 143 3.92 2.86 -33.17
N ILE A 144 4.07 3.73 -32.17
CA ILE A 144 3.57 5.09 -32.26
C ILE A 144 4.61 5.95 -32.96
N ASP A 145 4.17 6.70 -33.97
CA ASP A 145 5.04 7.62 -34.70
C ASP A 145 5.56 8.73 -33.77
N GLU A 146 6.80 9.18 -34.02
CA GLU A 146 7.30 10.41 -33.43
C GLU A 146 6.32 11.58 -33.67
N PRO A 147 6.13 12.49 -32.70
CA PRO A 147 6.91 12.65 -31.47
C PRO A 147 6.22 12.06 -30.23
N TYR A 148 5.43 10.98 -30.36
CA TYR A 148 4.70 10.41 -29.22
C TYR A 148 5.42 9.21 -28.62
N GLU A 149 5.25 9.02 -27.33
CA GLU A 149 5.72 7.84 -26.60
C GLU A 149 4.56 6.89 -26.27
N SER A 150 4.89 5.61 -26.16
CA SER A 150 3.97 4.54 -25.73
C SER A 150 3.47 4.78 -24.32
N TRP A 151 2.15 4.93 -24.19
CA TRP A 151 1.50 5.11 -22.90
C TRP A 151 1.79 3.93 -21.96
N ASN A 152 1.71 2.71 -22.50
CA ASN A 152 1.95 1.49 -21.75
C ASN A 152 3.39 1.36 -21.26
N ASP A 153 4.37 1.74 -22.08
CA ASP A 153 5.78 1.66 -21.68
C ASP A 153 6.10 2.68 -20.58
N LEU A 154 5.62 3.92 -20.75
CA LEU A 154 5.79 4.97 -19.75
C LEU A 154 5.16 4.57 -18.42
N ARG A 155 3.88 4.14 -18.43
CA ARG A 155 3.19 3.63 -17.24
C ARG A 155 3.93 2.46 -16.61
N SER A 156 4.34 1.48 -17.40
CA SER A 156 5.07 0.30 -16.91
C SER A 156 6.41 0.66 -16.26
N SER A 157 7.10 1.68 -16.77
CA SER A 157 8.36 2.14 -16.18
C SER A 157 8.15 2.69 -14.77
N ILE A 158 7.13 3.54 -14.57
CA ILE A 158 6.81 4.10 -13.26
C ILE A 158 6.23 3.04 -12.31
N SER A 159 5.38 2.13 -12.80
CA SER A 159 4.89 1.00 -12.01
C SER A 159 6.04 0.16 -11.44
N LYS A 160 7.10 -0.11 -12.23
CA LYS A 160 8.27 -0.84 -11.73
C LYS A 160 8.94 -0.13 -10.57
N GLU A 161 9.08 1.19 -10.61
CA GLU A 161 9.66 1.97 -9.51
C GLU A 161 8.81 1.88 -8.24
N VAL A 162 7.49 1.98 -8.38
CA VAL A 162 6.54 1.84 -7.26
C VAL A 162 6.61 0.44 -6.64
N TYR A 163 6.59 -0.61 -7.46
CA TYR A 163 6.67 -2.00 -6.97
C TYR A 163 8.03 -2.35 -6.37
N ASN A 164 9.13 -1.74 -6.83
CA ASN A 164 10.42 -1.89 -6.17
C ASN A 164 10.37 -1.44 -4.70
N ILE A 165 9.59 -0.41 -4.36
CA ILE A 165 9.39 0.02 -2.98
C ILE A 165 8.57 -1.01 -2.20
N VAL A 166 7.49 -1.55 -2.79
CA VAL A 166 6.69 -2.62 -2.19
C VAL A 166 7.57 -3.80 -1.76
N TYR A 167 8.42 -4.29 -2.67
CA TYR A 167 9.32 -5.41 -2.39
C TYR A 167 10.39 -5.06 -1.36
N LYS A 168 11.01 -3.88 -1.50
CA LYS A 168 12.07 -3.43 -0.58
C LYS A 168 11.56 -3.25 0.85
N GLU A 169 10.34 -2.73 1.01
CA GLU A 169 9.75 -2.44 2.31
C GLU A 169 8.87 -3.58 2.85
N ASN A 170 8.78 -4.70 2.10
CA ASN A 170 7.97 -5.88 2.43
C ASN A 170 6.52 -5.53 2.82
N LEU A 171 5.87 -4.73 1.98
CA LEU A 171 4.51 -4.23 2.25
C LEU A 171 3.45 -5.30 2.03
N ASP A 172 2.34 -5.20 2.78
CA ASP A 172 1.17 -6.03 2.51
C ASP A 172 0.30 -5.40 1.45
N LEU A 173 -0.01 -6.15 0.40
CA LEU A 173 -0.91 -5.71 -0.65
C LEU A 173 -2.30 -6.33 -0.54
N GLU A 174 -2.54 -7.31 0.35
CA GLU A 174 -3.82 -8.02 0.36
C GLU A 174 -5.02 -7.09 0.59
N ASP A 175 -4.98 -6.24 1.62
CA ASP A 175 -6.06 -5.26 1.85
C ASP A 175 -6.04 -4.11 0.83
N PHE A 176 -4.90 -3.84 0.17
CA PHE A 176 -4.82 -2.87 -0.91
C PHE A 176 -5.57 -3.37 -2.15
N GLU A 177 -5.22 -4.56 -2.65
CA GLU A 177 -5.83 -5.14 -3.85
C GLU A 177 -7.33 -5.37 -3.62
N ASN A 178 -7.72 -5.87 -2.44
CA ASN A 178 -9.14 -6.02 -2.08
C ASN A 178 -9.93 -4.70 -2.10
N LYS A 179 -9.30 -3.56 -1.83
CA LYS A 179 -9.95 -2.24 -1.94
C LYS A 179 -10.03 -1.80 -3.40
N VAL A 180 -8.95 -1.99 -4.17
CA VAL A 180 -8.93 -1.64 -5.59
C VAL A 180 -9.94 -2.48 -6.38
N ASP A 181 -10.06 -3.78 -6.14
CA ASP A 181 -11.04 -4.65 -6.79
C ASP A 181 -12.49 -4.18 -6.54
N LYS A 182 -12.77 -3.76 -5.30
CA LYS A 182 -14.08 -3.19 -4.93
C LYS A 182 -14.33 -1.86 -5.61
N LEU A 183 -13.30 -1.03 -5.76
CA LEU A 183 -13.38 0.23 -6.48
C LEU A 183 -13.65 0.00 -7.96
N ASN A 184 -12.88 -0.87 -8.63
CA ASN A 184 -13.06 -1.22 -10.03
C ASN A 184 -14.47 -1.76 -10.29
N SER A 185 -14.94 -2.70 -9.47
CA SER A 185 -16.32 -3.20 -9.52
C SER A 185 -17.38 -2.10 -9.37
N THR A 186 -17.07 -1.02 -8.63
CA THR A 186 -17.96 0.13 -8.48
C THR A 186 -17.92 1.03 -9.71
N LEU A 187 -16.72 1.27 -10.25
CA LEU A 187 -16.49 2.11 -11.43
C LEU A 187 -17.08 1.49 -12.69
N GLU A 188 -16.88 0.19 -12.89
CA GLU A 188 -17.47 -0.57 -13.99
C GLU A 188 -18.99 -0.44 -13.98
N LYS A 189 -19.64 -0.65 -12.82
CA LYS A 189 -21.11 -0.47 -12.67
C LYS A 189 -21.57 0.96 -12.95
N LYS A 190 -20.78 1.98 -12.59
CA LYS A 190 -21.10 3.38 -12.90
C LYS A 190 -21.03 3.68 -14.40
N LEU A 191 -20.18 2.96 -15.13
CA LEU A 191 -19.97 3.15 -16.56
C LEU A 191 -20.76 2.15 -17.41
N GLU A 192 -21.32 1.09 -16.81
CA GLU A 192 -22.07 0.05 -17.50
C GLU A 192 -23.23 0.65 -18.30
N GLY A 193 -23.33 0.26 -19.58
CA GLY A 193 -24.36 0.76 -20.49
C GLY A 193 -24.13 2.19 -20.99
N HIS A 194 -23.10 2.89 -20.53
CA HIS A 194 -22.72 4.19 -21.05
C HIS A 194 -21.84 4.07 -22.31
N THR A 195 -21.92 5.07 -23.19
CA THR A 195 -21.07 5.12 -24.41
C THR A 195 -19.93 6.11 -24.24
N LYS A 196 -19.44 6.27 -23.01
CA LYS A 196 -18.42 7.25 -22.65
C LYS A 196 -17.01 6.75 -23.00
N ILE A 197 -16.12 7.66 -23.35
CA ILE A 197 -14.71 7.33 -23.61
C ILE A 197 -14.07 6.63 -22.40
N PHE A 198 -14.41 7.01 -21.17
CA PHE A 198 -13.97 6.27 -19.98
C PHE A 198 -14.36 4.79 -19.98
N TYR A 199 -15.55 4.44 -20.49
CA TYR A 199 -15.96 3.04 -20.61
C TYR A 199 -15.20 2.31 -21.71
N TYR A 200 -14.86 3.00 -22.80
CA TYR A 200 -14.07 2.41 -23.89
C TYR A 200 -12.66 2.02 -23.43
N PHE A 201 -12.04 2.85 -22.59
CA PHE A 201 -10.69 2.64 -22.04
C PHE A 201 -10.72 2.18 -20.58
N LEU A 202 -11.67 1.31 -20.23
CA LEU A 202 -11.87 0.89 -18.84
C LEU A 202 -10.59 0.28 -18.24
N ASP A 203 -9.95 -0.65 -18.95
CA ASP A 203 -8.73 -1.33 -18.48
C ASP A 203 -7.57 -0.35 -18.24
N ASP A 204 -7.42 0.65 -19.11
CA ASP A 204 -6.40 1.67 -18.96
C ASP A 204 -6.70 2.57 -17.76
N MET A 205 -7.96 2.96 -17.60
CA MET A 205 -8.42 3.75 -16.47
C MET A 205 -8.19 3.02 -15.14
N GLU A 206 -8.56 1.75 -15.05
CA GLU A 206 -8.35 0.93 -13.86
C GLU A 206 -6.86 0.78 -13.53
N SER A 207 -6.02 0.56 -14.54
CA SER A 207 -4.57 0.45 -14.40
C SER A 207 -3.95 1.76 -13.89
N ASP A 208 -4.42 2.92 -14.38
CA ASP A 208 -3.93 4.21 -13.91
C ASP A 208 -4.38 4.51 -12.49
N ILE A 209 -5.65 4.21 -12.15
CA ILE A 209 -6.19 4.38 -10.79
C ILE A 209 -5.42 3.50 -9.81
N HIS A 210 -5.14 2.25 -10.17
CA HIS A 210 -4.31 1.34 -9.38
C HIS A 210 -2.93 1.95 -9.14
N LEU A 211 -2.25 2.42 -10.20
CA LEU A 211 -0.93 3.04 -10.08
C LEU A 211 -0.94 4.29 -9.20
N ILE A 212 -1.93 5.18 -9.34
CA ILE A 212 -2.10 6.37 -8.48
C ILE A 212 -2.23 5.95 -7.02
N LEU A 213 -3.14 5.01 -6.73
CA LEU A 213 -3.42 4.58 -5.36
C LEU A 213 -2.22 3.84 -4.75
N MET A 214 -1.51 3.02 -5.54
CA MET A 214 -0.31 2.32 -5.08
C MET A 214 0.82 3.29 -4.80
N ALA A 215 1.05 4.29 -5.67
CA ALA A 215 2.04 5.32 -5.45
C ALA A 215 1.79 6.08 -4.13
N ILE A 216 0.53 6.45 -3.85
CA ILE A 216 0.15 7.08 -2.58
C ILE A 216 0.35 6.13 -1.40
N TYR A 217 -0.04 4.85 -1.55
CA TYR A 217 0.11 3.83 -0.52
C TYR A 217 1.57 3.65 -0.10
N VAL A 218 2.51 3.66 -1.05
CA VAL A 218 3.95 3.52 -0.76
C VAL A 218 4.64 4.87 -0.48
N GLY A 219 3.92 5.99 -0.52
CA GLY A 219 4.47 7.33 -0.32
C GLY A 219 5.37 7.81 -1.46
N TYR A 220 5.18 7.29 -2.68
CA TYR A 220 5.91 7.69 -3.88
C TYR A 220 5.21 8.86 -4.59
N SER A 221 5.98 9.88 -4.96
CA SER A 221 5.49 11.05 -5.68
C SER A 221 6.39 11.35 -6.87
N GLU A 222 5.76 11.49 -8.03
CA GLU A 222 6.41 11.72 -9.32
C GLU A 222 5.47 12.56 -10.21
N LYS A 223 6.02 13.28 -11.20
CA LYS A 223 5.27 14.16 -12.12
C LYS A 223 4.11 13.42 -12.79
N LEU A 224 4.33 12.22 -13.33
CA LEU A 224 3.31 11.43 -14.04
C LEU A 224 2.15 11.07 -13.13
N ILE A 225 2.43 10.57 -11.91
CA ILE A 225 1.39 10.23 -10.92
C ILE A 225 0.50 11.44 -10.62
N ASN A 226 1.12 12.61 -10.43
CA ASN A 226 0.39 13.84 -10.18
C ASN A 226 -0.43 14.28 -11.41
N LEU A 227 0.12 14.17 -12.62
CA LEU A 227 -0.61 14.51 -13.85
C LEU A 227 -1.79 13.57 -14.08
N LEU A 228 -1.66 12.28 -13.78
CA LEU A 228 -2.74 11.30 -13.88
C LEU A 228 -3.89 11.60 -12.92
N LEU A 229 -3.58 11.82 -11.65
CA LEU A 229 -4.60 12.17 -10.67
C LEU A 229 -5.37 13.45 -11.08
N GLU A 230 -4.64 14.45 -11.57
CA GLU A 230 -5.24 15.72 -11.97
C GLU A 230 -6.04 15.62 -13.28
N SER A 231 -5.68 14.72 -14.20
CA SER A 231 -6.50 14.46 -15.40
C SER A 231 -7.84 13.84 -15.02
N TYR A 232 -7.85 12.84 -14.14
CA TYR A 232 -9.08 12.21 -13.67
C TYR A 232 -9.97 13.15 -12.86
N LYS A 233 -9.39 13.99 -11.99
CA LYS A 233 -10.13 15.08 -11.31
C LYS A 233 -10.77 16.07 -12.28
N SER A 234 -10.20 16.20 -13.47
CA SER A 234 -10.68 17.08 -14.53
C SER A 234 -11.53 16.37 -15.58
N ASN A 235 -11.95 15.12 -15.32
CA ASN A 235 -12.73 14.28 -16.26
C ASN A 235 -12.04 14.01 -17.61
N TYR A 236 -10.70 14.01 -17.62
CA TYR A 236 -9.88 13.66 -18.77
C TYR A 236 -9.26 12.27 -18.58
N LEU A 237 -9.30 11.47 -19.64
CA LEU A 237 -8.60 10.21 -19.74
C LEU A 237 -7.18 10.45 -20.29
N PRO A 238 -6.12 10.12 -19.55
CA PRO A 238 -4.76 10.06 -20.06
C PRO A 238 -4.63 8.94 -21.10
N CYS A 239 -3.96 9.21 -22.21
CA CYS A 239 -3.91 8.25 -23.32
C CYS A 239 -2.61 8.29 -24.12
N GLY A 240 -1.57 8.96 -23.63
CA GLY A 240 -0.29 9.05 -24.32
C GLY A 240 0.59 10.15 -23.77
N TRP A 241 1.78 10.27 -24.35
CA TRP A 241 2.73 11.34 -24.03
C TRP A 241 3.34 11.90 -25.31
N LYS A 242 3.49 13.22 -25.39
CA LYS A 242 4.09 13.91 -26.54
C LYS A 242 5.41 14.58 -26.15
N GLY A 243 6.46 14.28 -26.92
CA GLY A 243 7.84 14.69 -26.66
C GLY A 243 8.53 13.74 -25.69
N GLU A 244 9.78 14.04 -25.35
CA GLU A 244 10.57 13.20 -24.44
C GLU A 244 10.09 13.34 -23.00
N TYR A 245 9.77 12.23 -22.34
CA TYR A 245 9.51 12.24 -20.90
C TYR A 245 10.83 12.50 -20.11
N PRO A 246 10.84 13.35 -19.06
CA PRO A 246 9.69 14.00 -18.42
C PRO A 246 9.37 15.41 -18.93
N LEU A 247 10.03 15.92 -19.97
CA LEU A 247 9.88 17.30 -20.44
C LEU A 247 8.65 17.54 -21.31
N GLY A 248 8.10 16.48 -21.91
CA GLY A 248 6.91 16.50 -22.75
C GLY A 248 5.59 16.81 -22.03
N SER A 249 4.49 16.53 -22.72
CA SER A 249 3.13 16.79 -22.25
C SER A 249 2.28 15.52 -22.24
N LEU A 250 1.41 15.41 -21.24
CA LEU A 250 0.45 14.31 -21.15
C LEU A 250 -0.63 14.52 -22.21
N CYS A 251 -0.80 13.54 -23.10
CA CYS A 251 -1.92 13.50 -24.03
C CYS A 251 -3.17 13.04 -23.28
N VAL A 252 -4.26 13.77 -23.46
CA VAL A 252 -5.54 13.48 -22.81
C VAL A 252 -6.69 13.55 -23.80
N ILE A 253 -7.77 12.85 -23.49
CA ILE A 253 -9.04 12.99 -24.19
C ILE A 253 -10.16 13.16 -23.17
N ASN A 254 -11.17 13.97 -23.48
CA ASN A 254 -12.28 14.19 -22.56
C ASN A 254 -13.07 12.88 -22.38
N GLY A 255 -12.93 12.27 -21.20
CA GLY A 255 -13.50 10.94 -20.91
C GLY A 255 -15.02 10.92 -20.87
N MET A 256 -15.66 12.09 -20.77
CA MET A 256 -17.11 12.26 -20.72
C MET A 256 -17.77 12.41 -22.10
N LEU A 257 -16.99 12.42 -23.19
CA LEU A 257 -17.53 12.39 -24.54
C LEU A 257 -18.10 11.01 -24.87
N ASP A 258 -19.10 10.98 -25.76
CA ASP A 258 -19.62 9.71 -26.28
C ASP A 258 -18.69 9.20 -27.40
N PHE A 259 -18.08 8.04 -27.24
CA PHE A 259 -17.15 7.46 -28.22
C PHE A 259 -17.85 7.13 -29.54
N LYS A 260 -19.13 6.77 -29.51
CA LYS A 260 -19.94 6.49 -30.72
C LYS A 260 -20.19 7.72 -31.60
N LYS A 261 -20.00 8.92 -31.06
CA LYS A 261 -20.19 10.19 -31.79
C LYS A 261 -18.86 10.79 -32.26
N GLN A 262 -17.73 10.14 -31.94
CA GLN A 262 -16.44 10.55 -32.46
C GLN A 262 -16.31 9.96 -33.87
N GLU A 263 -16.19 10.82 -34.87
CA GLU A 263 -15.99 10.37 -36.26
C GLU A 263 -14.72 9.52 -36.34
N PHE A 264 -14.83 8.35 -36.99
CA PHE A 264 -13.71 7.41 -37.24
C PHE A 264 -12.86 7.88 -38.43
#